data_AF-A0A955U7Y7-F1
#
_entry.id   AF-A0A955U7Y7-F1
#
_cell.length_a   1.000
_cell.length_b   1.000
_cell.length_c   1.000
_cell.angle_alpha   90.00
_cell.angle_beta   90.00
_cell.angle_gamma   90.00
#
_symmetry.space_group_name_H-M   'P 1'
#
loop_
_entity.id
_entity.type
_entity.pdbx_description
1 polymer ?
#
loop_
_entity_poly.entity_id
_entity_poly.type
_entity_poly.pdbx_seq_one_letter_code
_entity_poly.pdbx_strand_id
1 'polypeptide(L)'
;MSRWRTLIASAAALVTLAVAIDLVRPLPAWWFAPVEARRVYARDGELLAERALPERGRPDWVDLDEVAPALIDALVASEDRRFGHHPGVDPIAVGRAAWHDLQAGAFVEGGSTLHQQTARLLAGRPGGLPGKLVEAWRALKLGWHLSDDEVLAWYVNRAYFGRGCWGVACAARRTFDESPASLSVSEAATLVGLLPSPERLHPEVHPDASRAARDRVLDRMVAANRLTPELADEARAEPIELRRFVPEGIAPHFVALSLDDDPDRVDVHTTLDAGLQRTVERLVREQLKSLRGREVDHASVLVVHLPTDEVRAWVGSAGFDAPSGQVDGVRAPRSPGSALKPFVYELAFERGDRPSDVLLDVPTRFGTSHGTWTPTNYSGVFHGPVSMRSALGSSLNVPAVRLLDDLGVPVLQQRLVDLGMERARRPASQVGLGLALGDVEVTLEELATAYGALARGGRARPFVRQLGAPRPPARAVLDPAATALVVDVLADPGARVLGFGRYGPLERAYPAAVKTGTSTDWRDNWTVG
;
A
#
# COMPACT_ATOMS: atom_id res chain seq x y z
N MET A 1 -69.04 -17.06 -1.36
CA MET A 1 -67.87 -16.68 -0.55
C MET A 1 -66.99 -17.85 -0.10
N SER A 2 -67.47 -19.09 0.09
CA SER A 2 -66.64 -20.20 0.60
C SER A 2 -65.46 -20.59 -0.29
N ARG A 3 -65.64 -20.72 -1.61
CA ARG A 3 -64.58 -21.15 -2.56
C ARG A 3 -63.31 -20.30 -2.51
N TRP A 4 -63.42 -18.99 -2.31
CA TRP A 4 -62.26 -18.10 -2.15
C TRP A 4 -61.52 -18.34 -0.84
N ARG A 5 -62.23 -18.59 0.27
CA ARG A 5 -61.62 -18.91 1.58
C ARG A 5 -60.85 -20.24 1.52
N THR A 6 -61.39 -21.26 0.84
CA THR A 6 -60.68 -22.53 0.62
C THR A 6 -59.47 -22.38 -0.30
N LEU A 7 -59.54 -21.57 -1.36
CA LEU A 7 -58.38 -21.32 -2.24
C LEU A 7 -57.25 -20.60 -1.49
N ILE A 8 -57.59 -19.57 -0.70
CA ILE A 8 -56.61 -18.85 0.13
C ILE A 8 -56.00 -19.78 1.20
N ALA A 9 -56.81 -20.62 1.86
CA ALA A 9 -56.32 -21.59 2.84
C ALA A 9 -55.38 -22.63 2.22
N SER A 10 -55.73 -23.19 1.05
CA SER A 10 -54.87 -24.14 0.34
C SER A 10 -53.57 -23.50 -0.16
N ALA A 11 -53.62 -22.26 -0.66
CA ALA A 11 -52.42 -21.52 -1.04
C ALA A 11 -51.51 -21.24 0.18
N ALA A 12 -52.08 -20.82 1.30
CA ALA A 12 -51.34 -20.61 2.54
C ALA A 12 -50.71 -21.91 3.07
N ALA A 13 -51.43 -23.03 3.01
CA ALA A 13 -50.92 -24.35 3.40
C ALA A 13 -49.76 -24.80 2.50
N LEU A 14 -49.85 -24.61 1.17
CA LEU A 14 -48.77 -24.91 0.23
C LEU A 14 -47.53 -24.03 0.45
N VAL A 15 -47.72 -22.73 0.73
CA VAL A 15 -46.61 -21.83 1.08
C VAL A 15 -45.96 -22.26 2.39
N THR A 16 -46.75 -22.55 3.43
CA THR A 16 -46.24 -23.03 4.73
C THR A 16 -45.47 -24.34 4.57
N LEU A 17 -45.95 -25.27 3.75
CA LEU A 17 -45.27 -26.53 3.44
C LEU A 17 -43.96 -26.29 2.68
N ALA A 18 -43.93 -25.40 1.68
CA ALA A 18 -42.72 -25.05 0.94
C ALA A 18 -41.67 -24.38 1.84
N VAL A 19 -42.09 -23.49 2.73
CA VAL A 19 -41.28 -22.84 3.77
C VAL A 19 -40.70 -23.87 4.74
N ALA A 20 -41.51 -24.81 5.24
CA ALA A 20 -41.03 -25.89 6.10
C ALA A 20 -40.04 -26.83 5.39
N ILE A 21 -40.30 -27.16 4.12
CA ILE A 21 -39.38 -27.98 3.30
C ILE A 21 -38.04 -27.25 3.09
N ASP A 22 -38.04 -25.95 2.77
CA ASP A 22 -36.76 -25.24 2.63
C ASP A 22 -36.05 -25.03 3.97
N LEU A 23 -36.77 -24.84 5.08
CA LEU A 23 -36.16 -24.72 6.41
C LEU A 23 -35.43 -26.02 6.80
N VAL A 24 -36.04 -27.18 6.58
CA VAL A 24 -35.46 -28.49 6.93
C VAL A 24 -34.37 -28.95 5.93
N ARG A 25 -34.33 -28.41 4.71
CA ARG A 25 -33.24 -28.71 3.76
C ARG A 25 -31.89 -28.27 4.35
N PRO A 26 -30.83 -29.10 4.23
CA PRO A 26 -29.51 -28.76 4.75
C PRO A 26 -28.99 -27.46 4.16
N LEU A 27 -28.15 -26.78 4.94
CA LEU A 27 -27.47 -25.57 4.49
C LEU A 27 -26.57 -25.88 3.28
N PRO A 28 -26.54 -25.01 2.25
CA PRO A 28 -25.70 -25.24 1.08
C PRO A 28 -24.21 -25.24 1.45
N ALA A 29 -23.47 -26.28 1.07
CA ALA A 29 -22.05 -26.42 1.42
C ALA A 29 -21.17 -25.22 1.02
N TRP A 30 -21.56 -24.48 -0.03
CA TRP A 30 -20.84 -23.28 -0.47
C TRP A 30 -20.92 -22.11 0.53
N TRP A 31 -21.88 -22.09 1.47
CA TRP A 31 -21.90 -21.11 2.57
C TRP A 31 -20.68 -21.23 3.49
N PHE A 32 -20.00 -22.39 3.48
CA PHE A 32 -18.95 -22.75 4.42
C PHE A 32 -17.57 -22.96 3.76
N ALA A 33 -17.39 -22.57 2.50
CA ALA A 33 -16.15 -22.82 1.75
C ALA A 33 -14.91 -22.04 2.30
N PRO A 34 -13.69 -22.64 2.31
CA PRO A 34 -12.43 -22.08 2.89
C PRO A 34 -11.80 -20.90 2.09
N VAL A 35 -10.74 -20.19 2.57
CA VAL A 35 -10.07 -19.14 1.71
C VAL A 35 -9.20 -19.87 0.71
N GLU A 36 -9.36 -19.42 -0.51
CA GLU A 36 -8.25 -19.21 -1.43
C GLU A 36 -7.39 -18.02 -0.94
N ALA A 37 -6.49 -18.24 0.02
CA ALA A 37 -5.57 -17.19 0.46
C ALA A 37 -4.66 -16.76 -0.71
N ARG A 38 -4.49 -15.44 -0.89
CA ARG A 38 -3.59 -14.91 -1.92
C ARG A 38 -2.15 -15.07 -1.47
N ARG A 39 -1.37 -15.80 -2.26
CA ARG A 39 0.03 -16.11 -2.00
C ARG A 39 0.89 -15.38 -3.00
N VAL A 40 1.91 -14.69 -2.50
CA VAL A 40 2.91 -14.02 -3.32
C VAL A 40 4.18 -14.84 -3.23
N TYR A 41 4.72 -15.26 -4.37
CA TYR A 41 5.96 -16.03 -4.44
C TYR A 41 7.07 -15.22 -5.08
N ALA A 42 8.30 -15.47 -4.65
CA ALA A 42 9.51 -15.06 -5.35
C ALA A 42 9.70 -15.92 -6.62
N ARG A 43 10.68 -15.54 -7.45
CA ARG A 43 10.89 -16.19 -8.75
C ARG A 43 11.43 -17.63 -8.64
N ASP A 44 12.05 -17.96 -7.51
CA ASP A 44 12.53 -19.30 -7.15
C ASP A 44 11.42 -20.20 -6.57
N GLY A 45 10.21 -19.66 -6.39
CA GLY A 45 9.07 -20.36 -5.80
C GLY A 45 8.98 -20.23 -4.27
N GLU A 46 9.86 -19.46 -3.63
CA GLU A 46 9.76 -19.19 -2.19
C GLU A 46 8.50 -18.35 -1.89
N LEU A 47 7.72 -18.74 -0.87
CA LEU A 47 6.56 -17.97 -0.41
C LEU A 47 7.04 -16.69 0.29
N LEU A 48 6.71 -15.53 -0.27
CA LEU A 48 7.05 -14.21 0.29
C LEU A 48 6.01 -13.73 1.29
N ALA A 49 4.72 -14.00 1.04
CA ALA A 49 3.62 -13.63 1.91
C ALA A 49 2.33 -14.38 1.54
N GLU A 50 1.46 -14.57 2.52
CA GLU A 50 0.08 -15.08 2.35
C GLU A 50 -0.91 -14.07 2.95
N ARG A 51 -2.02 -13.79 2.25
CA ARG A 51 -3.09 -12.90 2.72
C ARG A 51 -4.46 -13.54 2.52
N ALA A 52 -5.28 -13.55 3.57
CA ALA A 52 -6.68 -13.98 3.46
C ALA A 52 -7.47 -13.08 2.49
N LEU A 53 -8.26 -13.69 1.59
CA LEU A 53 -9.24 -12.99 0.77
C LEU A 53 -10.59 -12.83 1.51
N PRO A 54 -11.36 -11.77 1.21
CA PRO A 54 -12.72 -11.58 1.73
C PRO A 54 -13.73 -12.69 1.41
N GLU A 55 -13.76 -13.18 0.17
CA GLU A 55 -14.97 -13.80 -0.39
C GLU A 55 -15.05 -15.34 -0.20
N ARG A 56 -13.99 -15.95 0.31
CA ARG A 56 -13.81 -17.40 0.56
C ARG A 56 -12.95 -17.45 1.85
N GLY A 57 -13.16 -18.28 2.89
CA GLY A 57 -12.65 -17.95 4.27
C GLY A 57 -11.91 -19.01 5.16
N ARG A 58 -10.55 -19.04 5.17
CA ARG A 58 -9.49 -19.38 6.21
C ARG A 58 -8.02 -19.43 5.70
N PRO A 59 -7.02 -18.86 6.44
CA PRO A 59 -5.95 -19.65 7.10
C PRO A 59 -6.12 -19.81 8.62
N ASP A 60 -6.76 -18.84 9.26
CA ASP A 60 -6.85 -18.73 10.72
C ASP A 60 -8.26 -19.07 11.22
N TRP A 61 -8.54 -20.36 11.47
CA TRP A 61 -9.69 -20.74 12.31
C TRP A 61 -9.27 -20.69 13.77
N VAL A 62 -10.05 -19.98 14.59
CA VAL A 62 -10.04 -20.11 16.05
C VAL A 62 -11.40 -20.63 16.49
N ASP A 63 -11.40 -21.63 17.37
CA ASP A 63 -12.61 -22.14 17.99
C ASP A 63 -13.14 -21.16 19.03
N LEU A 64 -14.43 -21.26 19.40
CA LEU A 64 -15.09 -20.21 20.19
C LEU A 64 -14.56 -20.14 21.63
N ASP A 65 -14.02 -21.24 22.16
CA ASP A 65 -13.33 -21.34 23.44
C ASP A 65 -11.90 -20.77 23.40
N GLU A 66 -11.32 -20.57 22.21
CA GLU A 66 -10.07 -19.82 21.99
C GLU A 66 -10.30 -18.31 21.83
N VAL A 67 -11.52 -17.82 22.06
CA VAL A 67 -11.87 -16.39 21.98
C VAL A 67 -12.19 -15.85 23.37
N ALA A 68 -11.59 -14.71 23.74
CA ALA A 68 -11.79 -14.08 25.04
C ALA A 68 -13.28 -13.83 25.32
N PRO A 69 -13.82 -14.25 26.49
CA PRO A 69 -15.23 -14.06 26.83
C PRO A 69 -15.70 -12.60 26.72
N ALA A 70 -14.81 -11.65 27.04
CA ALA A 70 -15.07 -10.21 26.91
C ALA A 70 -15.44 -9.78 25.48
N LEU A 71 -14.91 -10.44 24.44
CA LEU A 71 -15.27 -10.17 23.05
C LEU A 71 -16.67 -10.70 22.73
N ILE A 72 -17.03 -11.88 23.23
CA ILE A 72 -18.35 -12.47 23.02
C ILE A 72 -19.41 -11.64 23.74
N ASP A 73 -19.14 -11.22 24.99
CA ASP A 73 -19.99 -10.33 25.75
C ASP A 73 -20.13 -8.95 25.09
N ALA A 74 -19.04 -8.40 24.52
CA ALA A 74 -19.06 -7.16 23.75
C ALA A 74 -19.92 -7.27 22.48
N LEU A 75 -19.77 -8.37 21.72
CA LEU A 75 -20.56 -8.65 20.52
C LEU A 75 -22.06 -8.77 20.84
N VAL A 76 -22.41 -9.60 21.82
CA VAL A 76 -23.81 -9.80 22.26
C VAL A 76 -24.39 -8.49 22.81
N ALA A 77 -23.63 -7.72 23.59
CA ALA A 77 -24.13 -6.44 24.11
C ALA A 77 -24.28 -5.36 23.02
N SER A 78 -23.39 -5.32 22.04
CA SER A 78 -23.39 -4.31 20.97
C SER A 78 -24.37 -4.61 19.84
N GLU A 79 -24.32 -5.83 19.30
CA GLU A 79 -24.97 -6.20 18.05
C GLU A 79 -26.31 -6.92 18.27
N ASP A 80 -26.43 -7.73 19.32
CA ASP A 80 -27.61 -8.59 19.52
C ASP A 80 -27.92 -8.91 20.99
N ARG A 81 -28.47 -7.93 21.70
CA ARG A 81 -28.76 -8.01 23.15
C ARG A 81 -29.66 -9.18 23.57
N ARG A 82 -30.33 -9.86 22.63
CA ARG A 82 -31.24 -10.99 22.88
C ARG A 82 -30.82 -12.27 22.16
N PHE A 83 -29.56 -12.36 21.75
CA PHE A 83 -28.95 -13.59 21.25
C PHE A 83 -29.27 -14.80 22.15
N GLY A 84 -29.49 -15.97 21.55
CA GLY A 84 -30.02 -17.17 22.23
C GLY A 84 -31.50 -17.12 22.67
N HIS A 85 -32.20 -15.99 22.51
CA HIS A 85 -33.63 -15.85 22.87
C HIS A 85 -34.55 -15.63 21.66
N HIS A 86 -34.05 -15.90 20.45
CA HIS A 86 -34.79 -15.87 19.19
C HIS A 86 -34.19 -16.87 18.19
N PRO A 87 -34.98 -17.45 17.26
CA PRO A 87 -34.52 -18.42 16.28
C PRO A 87 -33.80 -17.76 15.09
N GLY A 88 -32.90 -16.81 15.37
CA GLY A 88 -32.15 -16.05 14.36
C GLY A 88 -32.75 -14.75 13.82
N VAL A 89 -34.00 -14.39 14.12
CA VAL A 89 -34.51 -13.01 13.92
C VAL A 89 -35.30 -12.61 15.16
N ASP A 90 -35.00 -11.45 15.76
CA ASP A 90 -35.75 -10.92 16.90
C ASP A 90 -36.92 -10.01 16.46
N PRO A 91 -38.19 -10.43 16.61
CA PRO A 91 -39.35 -9.59 16.28
C PRO A 91 -39.48 -8.35 17.17
N ILE A 92 -38.97 -8.38 18.41
CA ILE A 92 -39.02 -7.26 19.35
C ILE A 92 -37.98 -6.20 18.98
N ALA A 93 -36.77 -6.61 18.59
CA ALA A 93 -35.77 -5.68 18.05
C ALA A 93 -36.24 -5.04 16.73
N VAL A 94 -36.78 -5.83 15.81
CA VAL A 94 -37.33 -5.32 14.53
C VAL A 94 -38.49 -4.35 14.77
N GLY A 95 -39.43 -4.68 15.68
CA GLY A 95 -40.55 -3.80 16.02
C GLY A 95 -40.11 -2.49 16.69
N ARG A 96 -39.10 -2.54 17.56
CA ARG A 96 -38.51 -1.35 18.21
C ARG A 96 -37.81 -0.44 17.21
N ALA A 97 -36.94 -1.00 16.36
CA ALA A 97 -36.23 -0.25 15.34
C ALA A 97 -37.20 0.40 14.34
N ALA A 98 -38.23 -0.33 13.90
CA ALA A 98 -39.28 0.24 13.04
C ALA A 98 -40.03 1.41 13.70
N TRP A 99 -40.30 1.33 15.01
CA TRP A 99 -40.92 2.43 15.75
C TRP A 99 -39.99 3.65 15.88
N HIS A 100 -38.70 3.43 16.17
CA HIS A 100 -37.70 4.51 16.25
C HIS A 100 -37.45 5.18 14.89
N ASP A 101 -37.30 4.41 13.81
CA ASP A 101 -37.12 4.93 12.46
C ASP A 101 -38.33 5.77 12.00
N LEU A 102 -39.56 5.34 12.36
CA LEU A 102 -40.79 6.10 12.11
C LEU A 102 -40.86 7.42 12.89
N GLN A 103 -40.33 7.47 14.12
CA GLN A 103 -40.24 8.70 14.90
C GLN A 103 -39.12 9.64 14.43
N ALA A 104 -38.00 9.09 13.97
CA ALA A 104 -36.83 9.85 13.52
C ALA A 104 -36.94 10.35 12.08
N GLY A 105 -37.85 9.80 11.26
CA GLY A 105 -38.00 10.15 9.84
C GLY A 105 -36.85 9.70 8.95
N ALA A 106 -35.95 8.86 9.48
CA ALA A 106 -34.77 8.32 8.81
C ALA A 106 -34.47 6.93 9.36
N PHE A 107 -33.72 6.12 8.61
CA PHE A 107 -33.18 4.85 9.11
C PHE A 107 -32.02 5.13 10.07
N VAL A 108 -32.28 5.09 11.38
CA VAL A 108 -31.34 5.44 12.44
C VAL A 108 -30.90 4.21 13.25
N GLU A 109 -31.76 3.21 13.43
CA GLU A 109 -31.46 2.05 14.29
C GLU A 109 -31.25 0.74 13.50
N GLY A 110 -30.06 0.14 13.67
CA GLY A 110 -29.67 -1.10 13.00
C GLY A 110 -30.23 -2.36 13.68
N GLY A 111 -31.53 -2.65 13.52
CA GLY A 111 -32.18 -3.84 14.10
C GLY A 111 -31.81 -5.19 13.46
N SER A 112 -30.53 -5.48 13.23
CA SER A 112 -30.03 -6.70 12.58
C SER A 112 -29.27 -7.61 13.55
N THR A 113 -29.84 -8.78 13.81
CA THR A 113 -29.29 -9.84 14.69
C THR A 113 -27.94 -10.39 14.21
N LEU A 114 -27.15 -10.98 15.12
CA LEU A 114 -25.89 -11.66 14.77
C LEU A 114 -26.10 -12.79 13.74
N HIS A 115 -27.24 -13.49 13.81
CA HIS A 115 -27.65 -14.47 12.81
C HIS A 115 -27.87 -13.86 11.41
N GLN A 116 -28.52 -12.70 11.31
CA GLN A 116 -28.68 -11.97 10.04
C GLN A 116 -27.34 -11.49 9.48
N GLN A 117 -26.47 -10.95 10.34
CA GLN A 117 -25.14 -10.55 9.92
C GLN A 117 -24.30 -11.75 9.46
N THR A 118 -24.36 -12.89 10.16
CA THR A 118 -23.69 -14.15 9.77
C THR A 118 -24.23 -14.68 8.45
N ALA A 119 -25.55 -14.72 8.26
CA ALA A 119 -26.16 -15.11 6.98
C ALA A 119 -25.70 -14.22 5.81
N ARG A 120 -25.51 -12.92 6.05
CA ARG A 120 -24.95 -11.98 5.07
C ARG A 120 -23.47 -12.24 4.78
N LEU A 121 -22.66 -12.60 5.77
CA LEU A 121 -21.25 -12.94 5.61
C LEU A 121 -21.04 -14.28 4.86
N LEU A 122 -21.86 -15.29 5.14
CA LEU A 122 -21.72 -16.64 4.55
C LEU A 122 -22.33 -16.75 3.15
N ALA A 123 -23.46 -16.09 2.90
CA ALA A 123 -24.26 -16.28 1.68
C ALA A 123 -24.44 -15.01 0.82
N GLY A 124 -23.80 -13.90 1.21
CA GLY A 124 -24.03 -12.58 0.63
C GLY A 124 -25.44 -12.05 0.89
N ARG A 125 -25.77 -10.89 0.31
CA ARG A 125 -27.14 -10.35 0.31
C ARG A 125 -27.46 -9.56 -0.97
N PRO A 126 -28.61 -9.81 -1.63
CA PRO A 126 -29.10 -8.94 -2.69
C PRO A 126 -29.32 -7.49 -2.22
N GLY A 127 -29.38 -6.56 -3.17
CA GLY A 127 -29.71 -5.15 -2.88
C GLY A 127 -31.15 -4.92 -2.44
N GLY A 128 -31.38 -3.84 -1.70
CA GLY A 128 -32.72 -3.33 -1.36
C GLY A 128 -33.52 -4.12 -0.31
N LEU A 129 -34.79 -3.75 -0.16
CA LEU A 129 -35.72 -4.37 0.81
C LEU A 129 -35.94 -5.88 0.60
N PRO A 130 -36.04 -6.42 -0.64
CA PRO A 130 -36.10 -7.87 -0.85
C PRO A 130 -34.86 -8.58 -0.32
N GLY A 131 -33.69 -7.95 -0.42
CA GLY A 131 -32.44 -8.46 0.15
C GLY A 131 -32.50 -8.63 1.68
N LYS A 132 -33.12 -7.69 2.41
CA LYS A 132 -33.34 -7.81 3.87
C LYS A 132 -34.27 -8.98 4.23
N LEU A 133 -35.29 -9.28 3.40
CA LEU A 133 -36.15 -10.45 3.62
C LEU A 133 -35.40 -11.77 3.37
N VAL A 134 -34.53 -11.81 2.36
CA VAL A 134 -33.65 -12.96 2.10
C VAL A 134 -32.63 -13.15 3.24
N GLU A 135 -32.05 -12.06 3.77
CA GLU A 135 -31.17 -12.06 4.94
C GLU A 135 -31.90 -12.61 6.18
N ALA A 136 -33.11 -12.14 6.47
CA ALA A 136 -33.95 -12.66 7.55
C ALA A 136 -34.32 -14.14 7.38
N TRP A 137 -34.71 -14.58 6.18
CA TRP A 137 -35.00 -15.99 5.91
C TRP A 137 -33.77 -16.89 6.13
N ARG A 138 -32.60 -16.46 5.62
CA ARG A 138 -31.35 -17.19 5.82
C ARG A 138 -30.92 -17.22 7.28
N ALA A 139 -31.18 -16.17 8.06
CA ALA A 139 -30.92 -16.13 9.50
C ALA A 139 -31.79 -17.13 10.28
N LEU A 140 -33.09 -17.22 9.96
CA LEU A 140 -33.97 -18.25 10.52
C LEU A 140 -33.50 -19.66 10.14
N LYS A 141 -32.98 -19.84 8.92
CA LYS A 141 -32.43 -21.12 8.46
C LYS A 141 -31.10 -21.45 9.13
N LEU A 142 -30.24 -20.48 9.43
CA LEU A 142 -29.04 -20.71 10.25
C LEU A 142 -29.43 -21.18 11.65
N GLY A 143 -30.30 -20.45 12.37
CA GLY A 143 -30.73 -20.81 13.73
C GLY A 143 -31.60 -22.07 13.84
N TRP A 144 -31.95 -22.71 12.72
CA TRP A 144 -32.58 -24.03 12.69
C TRP A 144 -31.57 -25.19 12.53
N HIS A 145 -30.41 -24.92 11.92
CA HIS A 145 -29.39 -25.94 11.60
C HIS A 145 -28.12 -25.84 12.46
N LEU A 146 -27.85 -24.67 13.03
CA LEU A 146 -26.68 -24.38 13.86
C LEU A 146 -27.13 -23.92 15.25
N SER A 147 -26.32 -24.24 16.25
CA SER A 147 -26.37 -23.64 17.58
C SER A 147 -25.94 -22.17 17.55
N ASP A 148 -26.33 -21.42 18.59
CA ASP A 148 -25.88 -20.04 18.82
C ASP A 148 -24.34 -19.93 18.83
N ASP A 149 -23.65 -20.90 19.43
CA ASP A 149 -22.18 -20.96 19.50
C ASP A 149 -21.55 -21.19 18.12
N GLU A 150 -22.11 -22.09 17.30
CA GLU A 150 -21.64 -22.27 15.91
C GLU A 150 -21.87 -21.01 15.06
N VAL A 151 -22.98 -20.29 15.27
CA VAL A 151 -23.25 -19.01 14.59
C VAL A 151 -22.23 -17.95 15.02
N LEU A 152 -21.91 -17.86 16.32
CA LEU A 152 -20.84 -16.99 16.82
C LEU A 152 -19.48 -17.37 16.24
N ALA A 153 -19.12 -18.66 16.23
CA ALA A 153 -17.85 -19.14 15.69
C ALA A 153 -17.70 -18.78 14.20
N TRP A 154 -18.77 -18.90 13.40
CA TRP A 154 -18.77 -18.41 12.02
C TRP A 154 -18.67 -16.88 11.94
N TYR A 155 -19.36 -16.13 12.80
CA TYR A 155 -19.30 -14.66 12.82
C TYR A 155 -17.90 -14.14 13.16
N VAL A 156 -17.34 -14.52 14.31
CA VAL A 156 -16.05 -13.99 14.81
C VAL A 156 -14.90 -14.28 13.86
N ASN A 157 -15.02 -15.33 13.05
CA ASN A 157 -14.03 -15.72 12.06
C ASN A 157 -14.27 -15.14 10.64
N ARG A 158 -15.46 -14.60 10.35
CA ARG A 158 -15.81 -14.03 9.02
C ARG A 158 -16.05 -12.53 9.03
N ALA A 159 -16.21 -11.91 10.19
CA ALA A 159 -16.39 -10.47 10.32
C ALA A 159 -15.15 -9.70 9.84
N TYR A 160 -15.36 -8.52 9.24
CA TYR A 160 -14.28 -7.65 8.77
C TYR A 160 -13.92 -6.62 9.84
N PHE A 161 -12.65 -6.62 10.27
CA PHE A 161 -12.15 -5.71 11.31
C PHE A 161 -11.33 -4.55 10.74
N GLY A 162 -11.22 -4.42 9.41
CA GLY A 162 -10.50 -3.35 8.73
C GLY A 162 -9.08 -3.74 8.32
N ARG A 163 -8.43 -2.90 7.51
CA ARG A 163 -7.01 -3.05 7.09
C ARG A 163 -6.67 -4.41 6.45
N GLY A 164 -7.66 -5.07 5.85
CA GLY A 164 -7.53 -6.41 5.26
C GLY A 164 -7.67 -7.57 6.24
N CYS A 165 -8.02 -7.35 7.52
CA CYS A 165 -8.26 -8.44 8.46
C CYS A 165 -9.71 -8.93 8.46
N TRP A 166 -9.85 -10.21 8.15
CA TRP A 166 -11.07 -10.99 8.25
C TRP A 166 -10.90 -11.99 9.39
N GLY A 167 -11.85 -11.99 10.31
CA GLY A 167 -11.80 -12.78 11.53
C GLY A 167 -10.98 -12.17 12.67
N VAL A 168 -11.36 -12.51 13.90
CA VAL A 168 -10.77 -12.01 15.15
C VAL A 168 -9.30 -12.40 15.29
N ALA A 169 -8.90 -13.58 14.81
CA ALA A 169 -7.51 -14.05 14.84
C ALA A 169 -6.55 -13.12 14.09
N CYS A 170 -6.96 -12.65 12.90
CA CYS A 170 -6.21 -11.63 12.18
C CYS A 170 -6.25 -10.30 12.94
N ALA A 171 -7.42 -9.87 13.41
CA ALA A 171 -7.61 -8.57 14.06
C ALA A 171 -6.79 -8.43 15.35
N ALA A 172 -6.83 -9.42 16.24
CA ALA A 172 -6.08 -9.44 17.49
C ALA A 172 -4.57 -9.31 17.24
N ARG A 173 -4.00 -10.19 16.39
CA ARG A 173 -2.57 -10.14 16.06
C ARG A 173 -2.18 -8.89 15.29
N ARG A 174 -3.03 -8.38 14.40
CA ARG A 174 -2.70 -7.22 13.57
C ARG A 174 -2.80 -5.88 14.32
N THR A 175 -3.70 -5.78 15.28
CA THR A 175 -3.94 -4.54 16.03
C THR A 175 -3.16 -4.50 17.34
N PHE A 176 -3.00 -5.64 18.00
CA PHE A 176 -2.47 -5.75 19.36
C PHE A 176 -1.30 -6.74 19.52
N ASP A 177 -0.94 -7.51 18.48
CA ASP A 177 0.09 -8.59 18.56
C ASP A 177 -0.26 -9.66 19.61
N GLU A 178 -1.55 -9.86 19.84
CA GLU A 178 -2.12 -10.76 20.86
C GLU A 178 -2.96 -11.90 20.25
N SER A 179 -3.21 -12.93 21.04
CA SER A 179 -4.15 -14.01 20.69
C SER A 179 -5.59 -13.57 20.93
N PRO A 180 -6.60 -14.05 20.16
CA PRO A 180 -8.00 -13.82 20.49
C PRO A 180 -8.40 -14.24 21.91
N ALA A 181 -7.70 -15.21 22.49
CA ALA A 181 -7.90 -15.67 23.87
C ALA A 181 -7.35 -14.71 24.94
N SER A 182 -6.33 -13.90 24.61
CA SER A 182 -5.65 -13.00 25.56
C SER A 182 -6.14 -11.55 25.54
N LEU A 183 -7.06 -11.21 24.64
CA LEU A 183 -7.62 -9.85 24.51
C LEU A 183 -8.19 -9.31 25.83
N SER A 184 -7.77 -8.10 26.20
CA SER A 184 -8.34 -7.35 27.31
C SER A 184 -9.79 -6.91 27.04
N VAL A 185 -10.50 -6.46 28.07
CA VAL A 185 -11.85 -5.89 27.90
C VAL A 185 -11.82 -4.63 27.01
N SER A 186 -10.76 -3.81 27.11
CA SER A 186 -10.57 -2.61 26.29
C SER A 186 -10.30 -2.98 24.82
N GLU A 187 -9.43 -3.96 24.58
CA GLU A 187 -9.07 -4.44 23.24
C GLU A 187 -10.27 -5.11 22.56
N ALA A 188 -10.98 -5.98 23.29
CA ALA A 188 -12.19 -6.65 22.83
C ALA A 188 -13.29 -5.64 22.45
N ALA A 189 -13.58 -4.67 23.34
CA ALA A 189 -14.53 -3.61 23.04
C ALA A 189 -14.07 -2.71 21.88
N THR A 190 -12.75 -2.53 21.70
CA THR A 190 -12.18 -1.81 20.56
C THR A 190 -12.47 -2.55 19.25
N LEU A 191 -12.15 -3.85 19.16
CA LEU A 191 -12.39 -4.66 17.96
C LEU A 191 -13.87 -4.70 17.57
N VAL A 192 -14.76 -4.92 18.54
CA VAL A 192 -16.22 -4.88 18.31
C VAL A 192 -16.67 -3.49 17.86
N GLY A 193 -16.08 -2.43 18.43
CA GLY A 193 -16.32 -1.05 18.04
C GLY A 193 -15.97 -0.74 16.58
N LEU A 194 -15.09 -1.52 15.93
CA LEU A 194 -14.73 -1.32 14.52
C LEU A 194 -15.83 -1.79 13.56
N LEU A 195 -16.53 -2.87 13.90
CA LEU A 195 -17.44 -3.63 13.02
C LEU A 195 -18.45 -2.77 12.22
N PRO A 196 -19.06 -1.70 12.78
CA PRO A 196 -20.01 -0.88 12.03
C PRO A 196 -19.39 -0.07 10.87
N SER A 197 -18.08 0.23 10.93
CA SER A 197 -17.36 0.99 9.88
C SER A 197 -15.85 0.79 10.00
N PRO A 198 -15.30 -0.40 9.65
CA PRO A 198 -13.97 -0.81 10.10
C PRO A 198 -12.84 0.12 9.70
N GLU A 199 -12.77 0.58 8.45
CA GLU A 199 -11.73 1.52 8.01
C GLU A 199 -11.84 2.91 8.66
N ARG A 200 -13.07 3.39 8.94
CA ARG A 200 -13.30 4.74 9.49
C ARG A 200 -13.13 4.81 11.00
N LEU A 201 -13.17 3.68 11.68
CA LEU A 201 -13.04 3.56 13.13
C LEU A 201 -11.70 2.93 13.53
N HIS A 202 -10.85 2.56 12.57
CA HIS A 202 -9.57 1.89 12.84
C HIS A 202 -8.62 2.80 13.64
N PRO A 203 -8.05 2.33 14.77
CA PRO A 203 -7.27 3.18 15.67
C PRO A 203 -5.96 3.71 15.06
N GLU A 204 -5.37 3.00 14.08
CA GLU A 204 -4.16 3.42 13.37
C GLU A 204 -4.35 4.74 12.58
N VAL A 205 -5.57 5.01 12.10
CA VAL A 205 -5.89 6.18 11.25
C VAL A 205 -6.75 7.20 12.00
N HIS A 206 -7.66 6.73 12.86
CA HIS A 206 -8.66 7.56 13.54
C HIS A 206 -8.76 7.20 15.03
N PRO A 207 -7.71 7.46 15.83
CA PRO A 207 -7.62 7.00 17.21
C PRO A 207 -8.75 7.54 18.12
N ASP A 208 -9.18 8.79 17.94
CA ASP A 208 -10.29 9.37 18.71
C ASP A 208 -11.65 8.74 18.35
N ALA A 209 -11.88 8.45 17.07
CA ALA A 209 -13.10 7.78 16.62
C ALA A 209 -13.15 6.34 17.12
N SER A 210 -11.99 5.67 17.18
CA SER A 210 -11.82 4.33 17.74
C SER A 210 -12.10 4.29 19.24
N ARG A 211 -11.48 5.19 20.03
CA ARG A 211 -11.79 5.37 21.46
C ARG A 211 -13.28 5.58 21.70
N ALA A 212 -13.89 6.51 20.97
CA ALA A 212 -15.33 6.76 21.08
C ALA A 212 -16.21 5.56 20.66
N ALA A 213 -15.70 4.66 19.80
CA ALA A 213 -16.39 3.42 19.42
C ALA A 213 -16.28 2.35 20.50
N ARG A 214 -15.08 2.07 21.01
CA ARG A 214 -14.82 1.21 22.17
C ARG A 214 -15.70 1.60 23.35
N ASP A 215 -15.68 2.89 23.70
CA ASP A 215 -16.40 3.44 24.84
C ASP A 215 -17.92 3.21 24.74
N ARG A 216 -18.51 3.33 23.54
CA ARG A 216 -19.92 3.00 23.28
C ARG A 216 -20.22 1.50 23.42
N VAL A 217 -19.25 0.62 23.14
CA VAL A 217 -19.42 -0.83 23.36
C VAL A 217 -19.39 -1.15 24.85
N LEU A 218 -18.47 -0.54 25.62
CA LEU A 218 -18.42 -0.67 27.08
C LEU A 218 -19.73 -0.20 27.74
N ASP A 219 -20.29 0.94 27.32
CA ASP A 219 -21.61 1.41 27.78
C ASP A 219 -22.73 0.38 27.53
N ARG A 220 -22.70 -0.29 26.36
CA ARG A 220 -23.69 -1.33 26.03
C ARG A 220 -23.51 -2.59 26.86
N MET A 221 -22.27 -2.98 27.17
CA MET A 221 -21.97 -4.12 28.05
C MET A 221 -22.48 -3.88 29.46
N VAL A 222 -22.24 -2.69 30.03
CA VAL A 222 -22.80 -2.29 31.34
C VAL A 222 -24.32 -2.27 31.29
N ALA A 223 -24.92 -1.64 30.28
CA ALA A 223 -26.38 -1.59 30.10
C ALA A 223 -27.03 -2.97 29.80
N ALA A 224 -26.24 -4.01 29.54
CA ALA A 224 -26.67 -5.40 29.38
C ALA A 224 -26.36 -6.29 30.60
N ASN A 225 -25.79 -5.73 31.69
CA ASN A 225 -25.26 -6.45 32.84
C ASN A 225 -24.18 -7.50 32.47
N ARG A 226 -23.42 -7.23 31.42
CA ARG A 226 -22.31 -8.06 30.91
C ARG A 226 -20.93 -7.61 31.40
N LEU A 227 -20.86 -6.40 31.96
CA LEU A 227 -19.67 -5.78 32.54
C LEU A 227 -20.11 -4.93 33.73
N THR A 228 -19.33 -4.88 34.80
CA THR A 228 -19.61 -3.95 35.91
C THR A 228 -19.15 -2.54 35.56
N PRO A 229 -19.74 -1.47 36.12
CA PRO A 229 -19.29 -0.10 35.89
C PRO A 229 -17.79 0.09 36.19
N GLU A 230 -17.29 -0.54 37.24
CA GLU A 230 -15.89 -0.43 37.69
C GLU A 230 -14.92 -1.00 36.64
N LEU A 231 -15.21 -2.20 36.11
CA LEU A 231 -14.41 -2.80 35.04
C LEU A 231 -14.54 -2.05 33.71
N ALA A 232 -15.68 -1.38 33.47
CA ALA A 232 -15.84 -0.52 32.30
C ALA A 232 -14.98 0.74 32.41
N ASP A 233 -14.86 1.34 33.59
CA ASP A 233 -14.00 2.50 33.83
C ASP A 233 -12.50 2.12 33.77
N GLU A 234 -12.12 0.95 34.29
CA GLU A 234 -10.77 0.39 34.11
C GLU A 234 -10.44 0.19 32.61
N ALA A 235 -11.34 -0.45 31.84
CA ALA A 235 -11.16 -0.65 30.40
C ALA A 235 -11.15 0.68 29.60
N ARG A 236 -11.83 1.74 30.07
CA ARG A 236 -11.73 3.09 29.47
C ARG A 236 -10.36 3.72 29.70
N ALA A 237 -9.82 3.56 30.91
CA ALA A 237 -8.53 4.11 31.32
C ALA A 237 -7.34 3.39 30.65
N GLU A 238 -7.51 2.12 30.30
CA GLU A 238 -6.54 1.35 29.51
C GLU A 238 -6.29 2.03 28.15
N PRO A 239 -5.03 2.40 27.82
CA PRO A 239 -4.70 2.99 26.53
C PRO A 239 -4.80 1.96 25.40
N ILE A 240 -5.31 2.36 24.24
CA ILE A 240 -5.28 1.53 23.03
C ILE A 240 -3.84 1.53 22.48
N GLU A 241 -2.99 0.66 23.01
CA GLU A 241 -1.61 0.47 22.54
C GLU A 241 -1.57 -0.41 21.30
N LEU A 242 -1.40 0.22 20.13
CA LEU A 242 -1.25 -0.51 18.87
C LEU A 242 0.15 -1.13 18.80
N ARG A 243 0.21 -2.47 18.86
CA ARG A 243 1.44 -3.18 18.52
C ARG A 243 1.54 -3.31 17.00
N ARG A 244 2.70 -2.95 16.47
CA ARG A 244 2.89 -2.80 15.03
C ARG A 244 2.99 -4.18 14.38
N PHE A 245 1.91 -4.59 13.71
CA PHE A 245 1.96 -5.74 12.81
C PHE A 245 3.06 -5.57 11.76
N VAL A 246 4.04 -6.46 11.80
CA VAL A 246 5.05 -6.61 10.77
C VAL A 246 4.52 -7.66 9.79
N PRO A 247 4.35 -7.35 8.49
CA PRO A 247 4.03 -8.38 7.50
C PRO A 247 5.13 -9.45 7.52
N GLU A 248 4.75 -10.71 7.73
CA GLU A 248 5.69 -11.82 7.67
C GLU A 248 6.35 -11.89 6.29
N GLY A 249 7.67 -12.12 6.26
CA GLY A 249 8.45 -12.27 5.03
C GLY A 249 9.40 -11.11 4.72
N ILE A 250 9.73 -10.95 3.43
CA ILE A 250 10.66 -9.96 2.89
C ILE A 250 9.98 -9.12 1.79
N ALA A 251 10.54 -7.96 1.46
CA ALA A 251 9.99 -7.03 0.47
C ALA A 251 8.51 -6.62 0.68
N PRO A 252 8.06 -6.24 1.89
CA PRO A 252 6.63 -6.00 2.19
C PRO A 252 5.97 -4.94 1.28
N HIS A 253 6.73 -3.92 0.85
CA HIS A 253 6.29 -2.93 -0.15
C HIS A 253 5.97 -3.55 -1.51
N PHE A 254 6.84 -4.44 -1.98
CA PHE A 254 6.70 -5.11 -3.27
C PHE A 254 5.64 -6.21 -3.25
N VAL A 255 5.47 -6.88 -2.11
CA VAL A 255 4.33 -7.78 -1.84
C VAL A 255 3.01 -7.01 -1.92
N ALA A 256 2.89 -5.86 -1.25
CA ALA A 256 1.70 -5.03 -1.32
C ALA A 256 1.40 -4.58 -2.76
N LEU A 257 2.42 -4.05 -3.46
CA LEU A 257 2.33 -3.66 -4.86
C LEU A 257 1.88 -4.81 -5.78
N SER A 258 2.46 -6.00 -5.62
CA SER A 258 2.12 -7.18 -6.43
C SER A 258 0.70 -7.68 -6.18
N LEU A 259 0.14 -7.42 -4.99
CA LEU A 259 -1.23 -7.76 -4.65
C LEU A 259 -2.23 -6.75 -5.22
N ASP A 260 -1.85 -5.47 -5.32
CA ASP A 260 -2.65 -4.40 -5.93
C ASP A 260 -2.65 -4.47 -7.46
N ASP A 261 -1.52 -4.88 -8.08
CA ASP A 261 -1.35 -4.97 -9.54
C ASP A 261 -2.23 -6.06 -10.21
N ASP A 262 -2.66 -7.11 -9.48
CA ASP A 262 -3.43 -8.26 -10.02
C ASP A 262 -4.43 -8.80 -8.97
N PRO A 263 -5.48 -8.03 -8.63
CA PRO A 263 -6.30 -8.23 -7.42
C PRO A 263 -7.04 -9.56 -7.35
N ASP A 264 -7.41 -10.13 -8.50
CA ASP A 264 -8.25 -11.33 -8.62
C ASP A 264 -7.44 -12.65 -8.53
N ARG A 265 -6.10 -12.57 -8.56
CA ARG A 265 -5.24 -13.76 -8.67
C ARG A 265 -4.81 -14.32 -7.32
N VAL A 266 -5.12 -15.61 -7.11
CA VAL A 266 -4.77 -16.38 -5.91
C VAL A 266 -3.25 -16.54 -5.75
N ASP A 267 -2.57 -17.19 -6.69
CA ASP A 267 -1.11 -17.37 -6.67
C ASP A 267 -0.41 -16.36 -7.61
N VAL A 268 0.27 -15.38 -7.01
CA VAL A 268 1.02 -14.31 -7.70
C VAL A 268 2.51 -14.65 -7.69
N HIS A 269 3.03 -15.12 -8.82
CA HIS A 269 4.46 -15.38 -8.99
C HIS A 269 5.19 -14.12 -9.46
N THR A 270 6.09 -13.61 -8.63
CA THR A 270 6.80 -12.35 -8.89
C THR A 270 8.20 -12.56 -9.47
N THR A 271 8.79 -11.51 -10.02
CA THR A 271 10.15 -11.53 -10.56
C THR A 271 11.25 -11.39 -9.52
N LEU A 272 10.89 -11.10 -8.26
CA LEU A 272 11.79 -10.88 -7.13
C LEU A 272 12.71 -12.08 -6.88
N ASP A 273 13.97 -11.81 -6.57
CA ASP A 273 14.96 -12.80 -6.17
C ASP A 273 15.10 -12.77 -4.64
N ALA A 274 14.67 -13.82 -3.94
CA ALA A 274 14.58 -13.81 -2.49
C ALA A 274 15.96 -13.77 -1.79
N GLY A 275 17.00 -14.32 -2.42
CA GLY A 275 18.37 -14.27 -1.92
C GLY A 275 18.99 -12.88 -2.07
N LEU A 276 18.80 -12.25 -3.24
CA LEU A 276 19.23 -10.88 -3.49
C LEU A 276 18.48 -9.89 -2.60
N GLN A 277 17.16 -10.01 -2.47
CA GLN A 277 16.33 -9.14 -1.64
C GLN A 277 16.84 -9.10 -0.20
N ARG A 278 17.00 -10.26 0.45
CA ARG A 278 17.57 -10.37 1.81
C ARG A 278 18.93 -9.69 1.92
N THR A 279 19.76 -9.84 0.90
CA THR A 279 21.10 -9.23 0.84
C THR A 279 21.01 -7.71 0.78
N VAL A 280 20.14 -7.16 -0.09
CA VAL A 280 19.95 -5.71 -0.23
C VAL A 280 19.34 -5.11 1.04
N GLU A 281 18.30 -5.71 1.61
CA GLU A 281 17.72 -5.24 2.88
C GLU A 281 18.72 -5.26 4.02
N ARG A 282 19.55 -6.30 4.13
CA ARG A 282 20.61 -6.39 5.15
C ARG A 282 21.63 -5.27 4.96
N LEU A 283 22.09 -5.02 3.73
CA LEU A 283 23.03 -3.94 3.42
C LEU A 283 22.44 -2.56 3.72
N VAL A 284 21.16 -2.33 3.42
CA VAL A 284 20.44 -1.09 3.78
C VAL A 284 20.39 -0.92 5.30
N ARG A 285 20.02 -1.97 6.04
CA ARG A 285 19.97 -1.97 7.51
C ARG A 285 21.35 -1.74 8.15
N GLU A 286 22.41 -2.31 7.58
CA GLU A 286 23.81 -2.09 8.02
C GLU A 286 24.28 -0.66 7.72
N GLN A 287 24.01 -0.15 6.51
CA GLN A 287 24.41 1.19 6.10
C GLN A 287 23.73 2.27 6.96
N LEU A 288 22.42 2.16 7.21
CA LEU A 288 21.69 3.10 8.06
C LEU A 288 22.13 3.04 9.53
N LYS A 289 22.51 1.85 10.04
CA LYS A 289 23.16 1.76 11.36
C LYS A 289 24.47 2.57 11.42
N SER A 290 25.28 2.55 10.36
CA SER A 290 26.53 3.35 10.28
C SER A 290 26.31 4.87 10.14
N LEU A 291 25.12 5.28 9.68
CA LEU A 291 24.74 6.68 9.47
C LEU A 291 23.91 7.28 10.63
N ARG A 292 23.68 6.52 11.71
CA ARG A 292 22.98 7.02 12.91
C ARG A 292 23.64 8.31 13.43
N GLY A 293 22.79 9.30 13.73
CA GLY A 293 23.24 10.64 14.16
C GLY A 293 23.67 11.57 13.02
N ARG A 294 23.49 11.19 11.75
CA ARG A 294 23.75 12.03 10.56
C ARG A 294 22.48 12.45 9.81
N GLU A 295 21.35 12.47 10.50
CA GLU A 295 20.02 12.85 9.97
C GLU A 295 19.52 12.00 8.77
N VAL A 296 20.16 10.85 8.50
CA VAL A 296 19.67 9.85 7.54
C VAL A 296 18.89 8.77 8.27
N ASP A 297 17.57 8.77 8.09
CA ASP A 297 16.63 7.84 8.72
C ASP A 297 16.05 6.79 7.73
N HIS A 298 16.01 7.12 6.44
CA HIS A 298 15.48 6.28 5.36
C HIS A 298 16.51 5.99 4.26
N ALA A 299 16.33 4.83 3.61
CA ALA A 299 16.97 4.52 2.34
C ALA A 299 16.06 3.58 1.53
N SER A 300 16.20 3.64 0.21
CA SER A 300 15.42 2.83 -0.73
C SER A 300 16.32 2.33 -1.84
N VAL A 301 16.08 1.10 -2.32
CA VAL A 301 16.90 0.44 -3.35
C VAL A 301 16.00 -0.33 -4.30
N LEU A 302 16.22 -0.12 -5.60
CA LEU A 302 15.59 -0.85 -6.68
C LEU A 302 16.69 -1.52 -7.50
N VAL A 303 16.60 -2.83 -7.71
CA VAL A 303 17.53 -3.59 -8.56
C VAL A 303 16.75 -4.23 -9.71
N VAL A 304 17.21 -4.00 -10.94
CA VAL A 304 16.56 -4.49 -12.16
C VAL A 304 17.55 -5.28 -13.01
N HIS A 305 17.12 -6.43 -13.53
CA HIS A 305 17.89 -7.21 -14.50
C HIS A 305 17.60 -6.72 -15.93
N LEU A 306 18.45 -5.83 -16.45
CA LEU A 306 18.26 -5.14 -17.74
C LEU A 306 17.92 -6.06 -18.95
N PRO A 307 18.53 -7.25 -19.14
CA PRO A 307 18.20 -8.13 -20.28
C PRO A 307 16.76 -8.69 -20.27
N THR A 308 16.11 -8.69 -19.10
CA THR A 308 14.71 -9.13 -18.97
C THR A 308 13.74 -8.02 -18.56
N ASP A 309 14.26 -6.83 -18.22
CA ASP A 309 13.54 -5.69 -17.63
C ASP A 309 12.87 -6.02 -16.29
N GLU A 310 13.31 -7.07 -15.61
CA GLU A 310 12.66 -7.59 -14.42
C GLU A 310 13.18 -6.96 -13.13
N VAL A 311 12.29 -6.55 -12.24
CA VAL A 311 12.64 -6.22 -10.85
C VAL A 311 13.19 -7.47 -10.16
N ARG A 312 14.34 -7.35 -9.49
CA ARG A 312 14.98 -8.45 -8.74
C ARG A 312 15.09 -8.18 -7.24
N ALA A 313 15.20 -6.91 -6.84
CA ALA A 313 15.07 -6.49 -5.45
C ALA A 313 14.36 -5.13 -5.36
N TRP A 314 13.57 -4.96 -4.31
CA TRP A 314 12.77 -3.77 -4.05
C TRP A 314 12.73 -3.51 -2.54
N VAL A 315 13.44 -2.48 -2.11
CA VAL A 315 13.48 -2.02 -0.72
C VAL A 315 12.91 -0.61 -0.69
N GLY A 316 11.64 -0.48 -0.28
CA GLY A 316 10.99 0.82 -0.11
C GLY A 316 11.48 1.58 1.11
N SER A 317 11.91 0.88 2.16
CA SER A 317 12.29 1.48 3.45
C SER A 317 13.29 0.60 4.21
N ALA A 318 13.89 1.15 5.26
CA ALA A 318 14.84 0.47 6.15
C ALA A 318 14.25 -0.74 6.92
N GLY A 319 12.94 -0.69 7.16
CA GLY A 319 12.13 -1.63 7.92
C GLY A 319 10.70 -1.12 7.89
N PHE A 320 9.74 -1.99 7.60
CA PHE A 320 8.33 -1.61 7.39
C PHE A 320 7.65 -1.12 8.68
N ASP A 321 8.19 -1.58 9.82
CA ASP A 321 7.82 -1.29 11.20
C ASP A 321 8.41 0.02 11.74
N ALA A 322 9.42 0.59 11.07
CA ALA A 322 10.07 1.84 11.48
C ALA A 322 9.11 3.05 11.37
N PRO A 323 9.37 4.18 12.07
CA PRO A 323 8.68 5.44 11.78
C PRO A 323 8.79 5.77 10.29
N SER A 324 7.65 6.05 9.63
CA SER A 324 7.53 6.21 8.16
C SER A 324 7.94 4.98 7.32
N GLY A 325 8.20 3.82 7.91
CA GLY A 325 8.57 2.58 7.23
C GLY A 325 7.52 2.02 6.25
N GLN A 326 6.24 2.38 6.44
CA GLN A 326 5.17 2.07 5.49
C GLN A 326 5.20 2.95 4.22
N VAL A 327 6.05 3.98 4.14
CA VAL A 327 6.25 4.77 2.92
C VAL A 327 7.19 4.03 1.98
N ASP A 328 6.68 3.58 0.83
CA ASP A 328 7.51 3.00 -0.23
C ASP A 328 8.35 4.09 -0.93
N GLY A 329 9.57 4.30 -0.46
CA GLY A 329 10.50 5.26 -1.04
C GLY A 329 10.95 4.95 -2.47
N VAL A 330 10.66 3.76 -3.01
CA VAL A 330 10.84 3.51 -4.46
C VAL A 330 9.80 4.29 -5.29
N ARG A 331 8.59 4.48 -4.73
CA ARG A 331 7.44 5.17 -5.37
C ARG A 331 7.11 6.53 -4.77
N ALA A 332 7.73 6.93 -3.67
CA ALA A 332 7.59 8.26 -3.09
C ALA A 332 8.22 9.31 -4.03
N PRO A 333 7.50 10.37 -4.44
CA PRO A 333 8.08 11.46 -5.20
C PRO A 333 9.14 12.20 -4.36
N ARG A 334 10.30 12.45 -4.97
CA ARG A 334 11.45 13.14 -4.36
C ARG A 334 12.24 13.91 -5.42
N SER A 335 12.99 14.94 -5.02
CA SER A 335 13.84 15.66 -5.97
C SER A 335 15.05 14.79 -6.36
N PRO A 336 15.27 14.48 -7.65
CA PRO A 336 16.43 13.70 -8.13
C PRO A 336 17.74 14.47 -8.07
N GLY A 337 17.70 15.77 -7.80
CA GLY A 337 18.85 16.65 -7.83
C GLY A 337 19.61 16.57 -9.17
N SER A 338 20.94 16.51 -9.07
CA SER A 338 21.86 16.32 -10.20
C SER A 338 21.73 15.00 -10.98
N ALA A 339 20.83 14.07 -10.61
CA ALA A 339 20.62 12.83 -11.37
C ALA A 339 19.88 13.03 -12.71
N LEU A 340 19.33 14.23 -13.00
CA LEU A 340 18.76 14.57 -14.32
C LEU A 340 19.79 15.07 -15.33
N LYS A 341 20.99 15.45 -14.89
CA LYS A 341 22.02 16.01 -15.79
C LYS A 341 22.33 15.15 -17.02
N PRO A 342 22.41 13.81 -16.96
CA PRO A 342 22.62 12.98 -18.15
C PRO A 342 21.68 13.30 -19.31
N PHE A 343 20.41 13.64 -19.05
CA PHE A 343 19.42 13.97 -20.09
C PHE A 343 19.60 15.39 -20.66
N VAL A 344 20.26 16.30 -19.94
CA VAL A 344 20.66 17.63 -20.47
C VAL A 344 21.82 17.47 -21.46
N TYR A 345 22.80 16.64 -21.10
CA TYR A 345 23.96 16.37 -21.95
C TYR A 345 23.61 15.46 -23.14
N GLU A 346 22.64 14.55 -22.98
CA GLU A 346 22.11 13.74 -24.08
C GLU A 346 21.50 14.63 -25.18
N LEU A 347 20.65 15.59 -24.82
CA LEU A 347 20.09 16.57 -25.77
C LEU A 347 21.16 17.41 -26.49
N ALA A 348 22.23 17.78 -25.81
CA ALA A 348 23.36 18.48 -26.43
C ALA A 348 24.11 17.59 -27.44
N PHE A 349 24.40 16.33 -27.05
CA PHE A 349 25.07 15.38 -27.94
C PHE A 349 24.19 15.00 -29.14
N GLU A 350 22.87 14.92 -28.98
CA GLU A 350 21.87 14.75 -30.05
C GLU A 350 21.90 15.92 -31.04
N ARG A 351 22.06 17.16 -30.55
CA ARG A 351 22.26 18.36 -31.40
C ARG A 351 23.62 18.39 -32.13
N GLY A 352 24.57 17.56 -31.71
CA GLY A 352 25.89 17.45 -32.33
C GLY A 352 27.06 17.97 -31.50
N ASP A 353 26.83 18.42 -30.27
CA ASP A 353 27.90 18.76 -29.32
C ASP A 353 28.70 17.48 -28.95
N ARG A 354 29.91 17.63 -28.38
CA ARG A 354 30.84 16.51 -28.11
C ARG A 354 31.33 16.51 -26.66
N PRO A 355 31.65 15.33 -26.07
CA PRO A 355 32.25 15.26 -24.73
C PRO A 355 33.57 16.03 -24.55
N SER A 356 34.27 16.33 -25.65
CA SER A 356 35.47 17.16 -25.70
C SER A 356 35.22 18.66 -25.58
N ASP A 357 34.01 19.12 -25.87
CA ASP A 357 33.72 20.54 -26.04
C ASP A 357 33.73 21.26 -24.69
N VAL A 358 34.09 22.55 -24.72
CA VAL A 358 34.41 23.31 -23.51
C VAL A 358 33.17 24.07 -23.02
N LEU A 359 32.78 23.80 -21.77
CA LEU A 359 31.82 24.59 -21.02
C LEU A 359 32.52 25.46 -19.98
N LEU A 360 31.92 26.62 -19.67
CA LEU A 360 32.44 27.55 -18.68
C LEU A 360 31.80 27.31 -17.31
N ASP A 361 32.60 26.78 -16.38
CA ASP A 361 32.31 26.69 -14.96
C ASP A 361 32.85 27.93 -14.22
N VAL A 362 32.17 29.07 -14.41
CA VAL A 362 32.53 30.38 -13.83
C VAL A 362 31.29 31.04 -13.20
N PRO A 363 31.44 31.97 -12.23
CA PRO A 363 30.31 32.68 -11.63
C PRO A 363 29.42 33.32 -12.72
N THR A 364 28.21 32.80 -12.88
CA THR A 364 27.28 33.19 -13.95
C THR A 364 25.92 33.53 -13.35
N ARG A 365 25.35 34.67 -13.75
CA ARG A 365 23.97 35.04 -13.45
C ARG A 365 23.08 34.68 -14.63
N PHE A 366 21.99 33.96 -14.37
CA PHE A 366 21.00 33.57 -15.37
C PHE A 366 19.70 34.35 -15.17
N GLY A 367 19.03 34.69 -16.27
CA GLY A 367 17.69 35.27 -16.23
C GLY A 367 16.65 34.20 -15.95
N THR A 368 15.67 34.49 -15.10
CA THR A 368 14.54 33.61 -14.80
C THR A 368 13.24 34.42 -14.72
N SER A 369 12.09 33.74 -14.76
CA SER A 369 10.76 34.36 -14.56
C SER A 369 10.61 35.12 -13.23
N HIS A 370 11.47 34.85 -12.24
CA HIS A 370 11.43 35.44 -10.90
C HIS A 370 12.62 36.38 -10.61
N GLY A 371 13.39 36.77 -11.64
CA GLY A 371 14.57 37.64 -11.51
C GLY A 371 15.87 36.92 -11.89
N THR A 372 17.01 37.31 -11.30
CA THR A 372 18.31 36.69 -11.61
C THR A 372 18.67 35.60 -10.62
N TRP A 373 19.05 34.43 -11.12
CA TRP A 373 19.55 33.31 -10.31
C TRP A 373 21.05 33.09 -10.54
N THR A 374 21.79 32.70 -9.50
CA THR A 374 23.24 32.44 -9.56
C THR A 374 23.52 31.07 -8.95
N PRO A 375 23.57 29.99 -9.75
CA PRO A 375 23.91 28.66 -9.24
C PRO A 375 25.37 28.61 -8.81
N THR A 376 25.64 27.81 -7.78
CA THR A 376 26.99 27.45 -7.33
C THR A 376 27.20 25.95 -7.50
N ASN A 377 28.45 25.51 -7.60
CA ASN A 377 28.78 24.08 -7.51
C ASN A 377 28.66 23.59 -6.06
N TYR A 378 28.44 22.28 -5.90
CA TYR A 378 28.39 21.62 -4.60
C TYR A 378 29.63 21.90 -3.72
N SER A 379 30.82 21.96 -4.33
CA SER A 379 32.08 22.26 -3.65
C SER A 379 32.27 23.76 -3.32
N GLY A 380 31.41 24.65 -3.79
CA GLY A 380 31.61 26.10 -3.76
C GLY A 380 32.72 26.61 -4.69
N VAL A 381 33.45 25.73 -5.39
CA VAL A 381 34.58 26.06 -6.26
C VAL A 381 34.16 26.09 -7.72
N PHE A 382 34.68 27.06 -8.47
CA PHE A 382 34.54 27.22 -9.91
C PHE A 382 35.84 26.82 -10.59
N HIS A 383 35.77 26.00 -11.63
CA HIS A 383 36.94 25.37 -12.28
C HIS A 383 37.33 26.04 -13.61
N GLY A 384 36.59 27.07 -14.05
CA GLY A 384 36.87 27.76 -15.31
C GLY A 384 36.45 26.93 -16.53
N PRO A 385 37.23 26.93 -17.63
CA PRO A 385 36.94 26.10 -18.80
C PRO A 385 37.13 24.61 -18.50
N VAL A 386 36.06 23.81 -18.68
CA VAL A 386 36.04 22.36 -18.45
C VAL A 386 35.41 21.64 -19.64
N SER A 387 35.86 20.42 -19.96
CA SER A 387 35.21 19.63 -21.01
C SER A 387 33.82 19.14 -20.57
N MET A 388 32.88 18.96 -21.51
CA MET A 388 31.56 18.37 -21.23
C MET A 388 31.66 17.03 -20.50
N ARG A 389 32.63 16.18 -20.87
CA ARG A 389 32.99 14.94 -20.16
C ARG A 389 33.25 15.19 -18.68
N SER A 390 34.17 16.10 -18.37
CA SER A 390 34.56 16.41 -16.99
C SER A 390 33.40 17.03 -16.22
N ALA A 391 32.64 17.93 -16.85
CA ALA A 391 31.51 18.60 -16.24
C ALA A 391 30.36 17.65 -15.86
N LEU A 392 29.99 16.70 -16.74
CA LEU A 392 28.99 15.69 -16.46
C LEU A 392 29.49 14.66 -15.43
N GLY A 393 30.69 14.10 -15.64
CA GLY A 393 31.28 13.08 -14.77
C GLY A 393 31.55 13.59 -13.36
N SER A 394 32.00 14.84 -13.22
CA SER A 394 32.17 15.52 -11.92
C SER A 394 30.91 16.26 -11.44
N SER A 395 29.78 16.12 -12.15
CA SER A 395 28.47 16.62 -11.74
C SER A 395 28.41 18.13 -11.44
N LEU A 396 29.14 18.96 -12.18
CA LEU A 396 29.16 20.42 -12.00
C LEU A 396 27.79 21.05 -12.27
N ASN A 397 27.41 22.07 -11.51
CA ASN A 397 26.09 22.70 -11.57
C ASN A 397 26.02 23.77 -12.67
N VAL A 398 26.99 24.68 -12.70
CA VAL A 398 26.97 25.84 -13.61
C VAL A 398 27.03 25.43 -15.09
N PRO A 399 27.88 24.47 -15.51
CA PRO A 399 27.90 23.99 -16.89
C PRO A 399 26.56 23.35 -17.31
N ALA A 400 25.91 22.60 -16.43
CA ALA A 400 24.62 21.95 -16.72
C ALA A 400 23.47 22.97 -16.84
N VAL A 401 23.47 24.02 -16.00
CA VAL A 401 22.51 25.12 -16.09
C VAL A 401 22.71 25.92 -17.38
N ARG A 402 23.97 26.26 -17.72
CA ARG A 402 24.31 26.92 -18.98
C ARG A 402 23.84 26.12 -20.20
N LEU A 403 24.10 24.81 -20.20
CA LEU A 403 23.70 23.93 -21.29
C LEU A 403 22.16 23.87 -21.44
N LEU A 404 21.40 23.90 -20.34
CA LEU A 404 19.94 23.98 -20.41
C LEU A 404 19.44 25.36 -20.88
N ASP A 405 20.13 26.45 -20.55
CA ASP A 405 19.82 27.79 -21.05
C ASP A 405 20.00 27.86 -22.58
N ASP A 406 21.09 27.26 -23.09
CA ASP A 406 21.42 27.17 -24.53
C ASP A 406 20.52 26.17 -25.31
N LEU A 407 19.89 25.20 -24.64
CA LEU A 407 18.97 24.21 -25.23
C LEU A 407 17.49 24.61 -25.13
N GLY A 408 17.12 25.34 -24.08
CA GLY A 408 15.75 25.70 -23.73
C GLY A 408 15.07 24.69 -22.78
N VAL A 409 14.53 25.20 -21.68
CA VAL A 409 13.79 24.43 -20.65
C VAL A 409 12.69 23.50 -21.22
N PRO A 410 11.86 23.90 -22.22
CA PRO A 410 10.80 23.04 -22.76
C PRO A 410 11.32 21.75 -23.41
N VAL A 411 12.54 21.75 -23.94
CA VAL A 411 13.13 20.58 -24.62
C VAL A 411 13.45 19.49 -23.60
N LEU A 412 14.11 19.86 -22.49
CA LEU A 412 14.34 18.94 -21.37
C LEU A 412 13.03 18.48 -20.75
N GLN A 413 12.07 19.38 -20.56
CA GLN A 413 10.76 19.05 -20.01
C GLN A 413 10.06 17.95 -20.82
N GLN A 414 10.02 18.09 -22.15
CA GLN A 414 9.41 17.10 -23.02
C GLN A 414 10.19 15.77 -22.98
N ARG A 415 11.53 15.81 -23.00
CA ARG A 415 12.40 14.63 -22.91
C ARG A 415 12.16 13.82 -21.63
N LEU A 416 12.00 14.48 -20.48
CA LEU A 416 11.66 13.84 -19.20
C LEU A 416 10.26 13.22 -19.21
N VAL A 417 9.28 13.90 -19.81
CA VAL A 417 7.92 13.40 -20.02
C VAL A 417 7.93 12.14 -20.91
N ASP A 418 8.66 12.15 -22.03
CA ASP A 418 8.75 11.01 -22.93
C ASP A 418 9.38 9.77 -22.25
N LEU A 419 10.30 9.99 -21.31
CA LEU A 419 10.88 8.97 -20.43
C LEU A 419 9.92 8.46 -19.34
N GLY A 420 8.76 9.09 -19.14
CA GLY A 420 7.71 8.70 -18.20
C GLY A 420 7.61 9.56 -16.93
N MET A 421 8.41 10.63 -16.80
CA MET A 421 8.40 11.52 -15.64
C MET A 421 7.29 12.57 -15.77
N GLU A 422 6.02 12.16 -15.75
CA GLU A 422 4.87 13.04 -16.00
C GLU A 422 4.77 14.25 -15.05
N ARG A 423 5.35 14.19 -13.84
CA ARG A 423 5.44 15.35 -12.93
C ARG A 423 6.29 16.51 -13.47
N ALA A 424 7.11 16.27 -14.50
CA ALA A 424 7.80 17.33 -15.24
C ALA A 424 6.82 18.17 -16.09
N ARG A 425 5.64 17.65 -16.46
CA ARG A 425 4.61 18.35 -17.26
C ARG A 425 3.93 19.45 -16.42
N ARG A 426 4.53 20.63 -16.41
CA ARG A 426 4.09 21.82 -15.67
C ARG A 426 4.08 23.05 -16.59
N PRO A 427 3.28 24.09 -16.31
CA PRO A 427 3.29 25.31 -17.11
C PRO A 427 4.68 25.95 -17.16
N ALA A 428 5.04 26.55 -18.30
CA ALA A 428 6.35 27.21 -18.47
C ALA A 428 6.61 28.36 -17.47
N SER A 429 5.56 28.92 -16.87
CA SER A 429 5.66 29.91 -15.79
C SER A 429 6.12 29.32 -14.44
N GLN A 430 6.15 27.99 -14.30
CA GLN A 430 6.49 27.26 -13.07
C GLN A 430 7.76 26.40 -13.18
N VAL A 431 8.43 26.40 -14.33
CA VAL A 431 9.63 25.58 -14.58
C VAL A 431 10.73 26.46 -15.13
N GLY A 432 11.83 26.57 -14.39
CA GLY A 432 13.00 27.34 -14.80
C GLY A 432 14.24 26.47 -15.03
N LEU A 433 15.39 27.13 -15.13
CA LEU A 433 16.70 26.49 -15.28
C LEU A 433 17.08 25.58 -14.10
N GLY A 434 16.40 25.70 -12.96
CA GLY A 434 16.49 24.75 -11.84
C GLY A 434 16.17 23.30 -12.22
N LEU A 435 15.44 23.06 -13.33
CA LEU A 435 15.16 21.71 -13.83
C LEU A 435 16.44 20.91 -14.13
N ALA A 436 17.52 21.56 -14.60
CA ALA A 436 18.84 20.91 -14.80
C ALA A 436 19.46 20.39 -13.50
N LEU A 437 19.02 20.92 -12.35
CA LEU A 437 19.48 20.55 -11.01
C LEU A 437 18.42 19.78 -10.21
N GLY A 438 17.32 19.34 -10.84
CA GLY A 438 16.31 18.50 -10.19
C GLY A 438 15.12 19.24 -9.56
N ASP A 439 14.74 20.43 -10.06
CA ASP A 439 13.52 21.16 -9.67
C ASP A 439 12.23 20.50 -10.23
N VAL A 440 12.07 19.21 -9.93
CA VAL A 440 10.92 18.35 -10.25
C VAL A 440 10.97 17.14 -9.33
N GLU A 441 9.83 16.62 -8.90
CA GLU A 441 9.79 15.36 -8.14
C GLU A 441 9.65 14.16 -9.07
N VAL A 442 10.45 13.12 -8.85
CA VAL A 442 10.40 11.84 -9.57
C VAL A 442 10.39 10.69 -8.57
N THR A 443 9.99 9.51 -9.01
CA THR A 443 10.16 8.27 -8.24
C THR A 443 11.47 7.56 -8.60
N LEU A 444 11.97 6.68 -7.72
CA LEU A 444 13.13 5.85 -8.05
C LEU A 444 12.83 4.92 -9.22
N GLU A 445 11.59 4.43 -9.35
CA GLU A 445 11.16 3.61 -10.49
C GLU A 445 11.18 4.38 -11.83
N GLU A 446 10.69 5.62 -11.84
CA GLU A 446 10.78 6.52 -13.01
C GLU A 446 12.24 6.82 -13.38
N LEU A 447 13.08 7.15 -12.39
CA LEU A 447 14.50 7.45 -12.60
C LEU A 447 15.26 6.23 -13.11
N ALA A 448 15.07 5.06 -12.49
CA ALA A 448 15.66 3.80 -12.95
C ALA A 448 15.18 3.41 -14.36
N THR A 449 13.91 3.67 -14.70
CA THR A 449 13.37 3.42 -16.05
C THR A 449 14.11 4.25 -17.10
N ALA A 450 14.38 5.53 -16.79
CA ALA A 450 15.12 6.43 -17.67
C ALA A 450 16.61 6.07 -17.80
N TYR A 451 17.27 5.65 -16.71
CA TYR A 451 18.64 5.14 -16.78
C TYR A 451 18.74 3.80 -17.50
N GLY A 452 17.74 2.93 -17.36
CA GLY A 452 17.59 1.73 -18.18
C GLY A 452 17.43 2.07 -19.67
N ALA A 453 16.82 3.21 -20.02
CA ALA A 453 16.76 3.67 -21.41
C ALA A 453 18.16 4.05 -21.94
N LEU A 454 18.98 4.74 -21.13
CA LEU A 454 20.39 5.00 -21.47
C LEU A 454 21.16 3.68 -21.68
N ALA A 455 21.05 2.74 -20.74
CA ALA A 455 21.72 1.43 -20.84
C ALA A 455 21.24 0.57 -22.03
N ARG A 456 20.06 0.85 -22.59
CA ARG A 456 19.48 0.16 -23.76
C ARG A 456 19.55 0.98 -25.05
N GLY A 457 20.49 1.93 -25.17
CA GLY A 457 20.70 2.71 -26.40
C GLY A 457 19.50 3.58 -26.78
N GLY A 458 18.89 4.22 -25.78
CA GLY A 458 17.77 5.15 -25.92
C GLY A 458 16.38 4.52 -25.89
N ARG A 459 16.28 3.23 -25.52
CA ARG A 459 15.03 2.48 -25.52
C ARG A 459 14.40 2.36 -24.12
N ALA A 460 13.39 3.20 -23.87
CA ALA A 460 12.60 3.19 -22.64
C ALA A 460 11.57 2.05 -22.65
N ARG A 461 11.44 1.37 -21.51
CA ARG A 461 10.47 0.28 -21.27
C ARG A 461 10.17 0.19 -19.76
N PRO A 462 8.89 0.08 -19.34
CA PRO A 462 8.53 -0.22 -17.96
C PRO A 462 9.08 -1.56 -17.48
N PHE A 463 9.30 -1.70 -16.18
CA PHE A 463 9.82 -2.94 -15.59
C PHE A 463 8.74 -4.01 -15.42
N VAL A 464 9.19 -5.27 -15.35
CA VAL A 464 8.35 -6.46 -15.19
C VAL A 464 8.44 -6.95 -13.75
N ARG A 465 7.29 -6.95 -13.06
CA ARG A 465 7.16 -7.35 -11.63
C ARG A 465 6.64 -8.78 -11.43
N GLN A 466 6.00 -9.35 -12.46
CA GLN A 466 5.38 -10.69 -12.41
C GLN A 466 6.02 -11.65 -13.44
N LEU A 467 6.17 -12.91 -13.06
CA LEU A 467 6.67 -13.95 -13.96
C LEU A 467 5.64 -14.28 -15.04
N GLY A 468 6.11 -14.43 -16.27
CA GLY A 468 5.26 -14.73 -17.44
C GLY A 468 4.42 -13.54 -17.94
N ALA A 469 4.45 -12.39 -17.28
CA ALA A 469 3.78 -11.18 -17.78
C ALA A 469 4.39 -10.73 -19.13
N PRO A 470 3.56 -10.27 -20.08
CA PRO A 470 4.05 -9.82 -21.39
C PRO A 470 4.95 -8.58 -21.23
N ARG A 471 6.13 -8.61 -21.84
CA ARG A 471 7.04 -7.45 -21.81
C ARG A 471 6.46 -6.30 -22.66
N PRO A 472 6.31 -5.08 -22.12
CA PRO A 472 5.84 -3.95 -22.91
C PRO A 472 6.75 -3.66 -24.13
N PRO A 473 6.23 -3.15 -25.24
CA PRO A 473 7.06 -2.71 -26.36
C PRO A 473 8.00 -1.59 -25.91
N ALA A 474 9.28 -1.68 -26.30
CA ALA A 474 10.27 -0.65 -25.95
C ALA A 474 10.15 0.54 -26.90
N ARG A 475 9.90 1.74 -26.36
CA ARG A 475 9.82 3.00 -27.10
C ARG A 475 11.23 3.55 -27.32
N ALA A 476 11.56 3.96 -28.54
CA ALA A 476 12.76 4.77 -28.79
C ALA A 476 12.45 6.20 -28.34
N VAL A 477 13.25 6.73 -27.40
CA VAL A 477 13.00 8.03 -26.74
C VAL A 477 14.24 8.93 -26.78
N LEU A 478 15.45 8.34 -26.76
CA LEU A 478 16.73 9.05 -26.81
C LEU A 478 17.45 8.72 -28.12
N ASP A 479 18.34 9.59 -28.57
CA ASP A 479 19.20 9.26 -29.72
C ASP A 479 20.24 8.18 -29.32
N PRO A 480 20.43 7.10 -30.10
CA PRO A 480 21.37 6.04 -29.73
C PRO A 480 22.84 6.49 -29.65
N ALA A 481 23.28 7.44 -30.48
CA ALA A 481 24.66 7.92 -30.50
C ALA A 481 24.91 8.90 -29.34
N ALA A 482 23.99 9.84 -29.10
CA ALA A 482 24.00 10.71 -27.92
C ALA A 482 23.99 9.91 -26.61
N THR A 483 23.14 8.89 -26.55
CA THR A 483 23.06 7.95 -25.42
C THR A 483 24.40 7.24 -25.19
N ALA A 484 25.05 6.73 -26.24
CA ALA A 484 26.35 6.06 -26.12
C ALA A 484 27.43 7.01 -25.56
N LEU A 485 27.44 8.28 -25.98
CA LEU A 485 28.36 9.30 -25.46
C LEU A 485 28.09 9.61 -23.97
N VAL A 486 26.83 9.67 -23.55
CA VAL A 486 26.48 9.82 -22.12
C VAL A 486 26.95 8.61 -21.31
N VAL A 487 26.66 7.39 -21.75
CA VAL A 487 27.06 6.16 -21.03
C VAL A 487 28.58 6.06 -20.92
N ASP A 488 29.32 6.39 -21.97
CA ASP A 488 30.79 6.39 -21.97
C ASP A 488 31.38 7.43 -20.98
N VAL A 489 30.82 8.65 -20.94
CA VAL A 489 31.22 9.67 -19.95
C VAL A 489 30.89 9.25 -18.52
N LEU A 490 29.74 8.60 -18.28
CA LEU A 490 29.36 8.12 -16.95
C LEU A 490 30.18 6.90 -16.52
N ALA A 491 30.64 6.07 -17.46
CA ALA A 491 31.50 4.91 -17.20
C ALA A 491 32.93 5.31 -16.77
N ASP A 492 33.45 6.39 -17.33
CA ASP A 492 34.82 6.88 -17.17
C ASP A 492 35.15 7.35 -15.72
N PRO A 493 36.05 6.66 -14.99
CA PRO A 493 36.52 7.10 -13.68
C PRO A 493 37.39 8.36 -13.72
N GLY A 494 38.01 8.68 -14.87
CA GLY A 494 38.76 9.92 -15.07
C GLY A 494 37.86 11.15 -15.11
N ALA A 495 36.70 11.06 -15.75
CA ALA A 495 35.72 12.15 -15.89
C ALA A 495 35.18 12.66 -14.53
N ARG A 496 35.20 11.83 -13.50
CA ARG A 496 34.69 12.13 -12.14
C ARG A 496 35.76 12.61 -11.15
N VAL A 497 37.05 12.58 -11.51
CA VAL A 497 38.15 12.92 -10.58
C VAL A 497 38.07 14.33 -10.01
N LEU A 498 37.64 15.31 -10.83
CA LEU A 498 37.57 16.71 -10.42
C LEU A 498 36.49 16.94 -9.33
N GLY A 499 35.37 16.21 -9.38
CA GLY A 499 34.28 16.34 -8.40
C GLY A 499 34.35 15.38 -7.22
N PHE A 500 34.90 14.17 -7.42
CA PHE A 500 34.81 13.07 -6.44
C PHE A 500 36.18 12.50 -6.01
N GLY A 501 37.29 12.97 -6.59
CA GLY A 501 38.62 12.44 -6.36
C GLY A 501 38.85 11.06 -7.00
N ARG A 502 39.91 10.37 -6.55
CA ARG A 502 40.24 8.98 -6.92
C ARG A 502 40.03 8.04 -5.73
N TYR A 503 39.87 6.76 -6.01
CA TYR A 503 39.74 5.66 -5.05
C TYR A 503 38.51 5.75 -4.13
N GLY A 504 37.47 6.45 -4.58
CA GLY A 504 36.18 6.56 -3.90
C GLY A 504 35.23 5.37 -4.20
N PRO A 505 34.06 5.29 -3.54
CA PRO A 505 33.12 4.17 -3.70
C PRO A 505 32.51 4.03 -5.10
N LEU A 506 32.63 5.08 -5.93
CA LEU A 506 32.22 5.14 -7.33
C LEU A 506 33.30 4.62 -8.30
N GLU A 507 34.51 4.33 -7.84
CA GLU A 507 35.55 3.67 -8.63
C GLU A 507 35.46 2.17 -8.38
N ARG A 508 34.95 1.42 -9.36
CA ARG A 508 34.62 -0.01 -9.25
C ARG A 508 35.66 -0.84 -9.99
N ALA A 509 35.89 -2.08 -9.54
CA ALA A 509 36.77 -3.04 -10.21
C ALA A 509 36.21 -3.61 -11.53
N TYR A 510 34.99 -3.19 -11.91
CA TYR A 510 34.28 -3.58 -13.13
C TYR A 510 33.69 -2.32 -13.78
N PRO A 511 33.48 -2.29 -15.11
CA PRO A 511 32.85 -1.15 -15.78
C PRO A 511 31.47 -0.85 -15.19
N ALA A 512 31.24 0.39 -14.78
CA ALA A 512 29.98 0.85 -14.21
C ALA A 512 29.74 2.31 -14.60
N ALA A 513 28.62 2.60 -15.27
CA ALA A 513 28.21 3.94 -15.68
C ALA A 513 27.32 4.55 -14.59
N VAL A 514 27.90 5.38 -13.72
CA VAL A 514 27.23 5.81 -12.48
C VAL A 514 27.00 7.32 -12.46
N LYS A 515 25.82 7.74 -12.00
CA LYS A 515 25.51 9.14 -11.72
C LYS A 515 24.93 9.30 -10.30
N THR A 516 25.40 10.34 -9.62
CA THR A 516 24.87 10.80 -8.33
C THR A 516 23.86 11.93 -8.48
N GLY A 517 22.97 12.06 -7.50
CA GLY A 517 22.06 13.20 -7.35
C GLY A 517 22.01 13.65 -5.90
N THR A 518 21.97 14.95 -5.66
CA THR A 518 21.78 15.54 -4.33
C THR A 518 20.82 16.71 -4.51
N SER A 519 19.74 16.74 -3.73
CA SER A 519 18.79 17.86 -3.69
C SER A 519 19.25 18.96 -2.72
N THR A 520 18.57 20.11 -2.72
CA THR A 520 18.86 21.23 -1.83
C THR A 520 18.83 20.80 -0.36
N ASP A 521 19.71 21.39 0.45
CA ASP A 521 19.89 21.09 1.88
C ASP A 521 20.13 19.61 2.18
N TRP A 522 20.70 18.88 1.22
CA TRP A 522 21.05 17.45 1.30
C TRP A 522 19.88 16.50 1.62
N ARG A 523 18.64 16.97 1.44
CA ARG A 523 17.40 16.25 1.80
C ARG A 523 17.28 14.87 1.15
N ASP A 524 17.67 14.77 -0.12
CA ASP A 524 17.64 13.53 -0.90
C ASP A 524 19.02 13.28 -1.53
N ASN A 525 19.50 12.05 -1.40
CA ASN A 525 20.77 11.61 -1.97
C ASN A 525 20.56 10.34 -2.81
N TRP A 526 21.00 10.40 -4.06
CA TRP A 526 20.76 9.40 -5.09
C TRP A 526 22.06 8.87 -5.67
N THR A 527 22.06 7.61 -6.06
CA THR A 527 23.07 7.01 -6.93
C THR A 527 22.36 6.00 -7.84
N VAL A 528 22.58 6.11 -9.15
CA VAL A 528 21.99 5.24 -10.17
C VAL A 528 23.09 4.84 -11.16
N GLY A 529 23.12 3.58 -11.57
CA GLY A 529 24.08 3.02 -12.53
C GLY A 529 23.91 1.52 -12.74
#